data_AF-A0A2D4IH83-F1
#
_entry.id   AF-A0A2D4IH83-F1
#
_cell.length_a   1.000
_cell.length_b   1.000
_cell.length_c   1.000
_cell.angle_alpha   90.00
_cell.angle_beta   90.00
_cell.angle_gamma   90.00
#
_symmetry.space_group_name_H-M   'P 1'
#
loop_
_entity.id
_entity.type
_entity.pdbx_description
1 polymer ?
#
loop_
_entity_poly.entity_id
_entity_poly.type
_entity_poly.pdbx_seq_one_letter_code
_entity_poly.pdbx_strand_id
1 'polypeptide(L)'
;MGLQIVKKVKYLGIWLSPRCSSLKEDNYVKLIKQIRKELELWAKLKLSISGRIAMLKINTLPKLIYLFQMIPIKLGKSFFIELNKMASNFVWLGKRPRIKMKQLQDNRSRGGLGLPEWELYYQAAVLSWIKDWVKLRYKRILTLEGHDLIGWHAFLWENKSNVHTYFNQHLIRDSLITTWKENQRQALYGNPTMAVNQ
;
A
#
# COMPACT_ATOMS: atom_id res chain seq x y z
N MET A 1 -6.06 31.74 -27.14
CA MET A 1 -6.07 31.45 -25.69
C MET A 1 -4.94 30.49 -25.39
N GLY A 2 -3.95 30.89 -24.60
CA GLY A 2 -2.78 30.05 -24.29
C GLY A 2 -3.11 28.98 -23.24
N LEU A 3 -2.49 27.79 -23.38
CA LEU A 3 -2.56 26.73 -22.36
C LEU A 3 -1.91 27.24 -21.07
N GLN A 4 -2.69 27.35 -19.99
CA GLN A 4 -2.15 27.69 -18.67
C GLN A 4 -1.50 26.45 -18.03
N ILE A 5 -0.21 26.55 -17.71
CA ILE A 5 0.52 25.49 -17.03
C ILE A 5 0.18 25.53 -15.53
N VAL A 6 -0.66 24.60 -15.10
CA VAL A 6 -1.05 24.46 -13.69
C VAL A 6 -0.05 23.57 -12.95
N LYS A 7 0.35 23.96 -11.75
CA LYS A 7 1.38 23.26 -10.95
C LYS A 7 0.92 21.92 -10.37
N LYS A 8 -0.39 21.74 -10.13
CA LYS A 8 -1.01 20.51 -9.60
C LYS A 8 -2.41 20.34 -10.17
N VAL A 9 -2.80 19.11 -10.47
CA VAL A 9 -4.14 18.77 -10.97
C VAL A 9 -4.74 17.66 -10.09
N LYS A 10 -6.04 17.74 -9.82
CA LYS A 10 -6.76 16.69 -9.10
C LYS A 10 -7.49 15.79 -10.09
N TYR A 11 -7.22 14.49 -10.05
CA TYR A 11 -7.86 13.49 -10.89
C TYR A 11 -8.32 12.31 -10.04
N LEU A 12 -9.60 11.94 -10.13
CA LEU A 12 -10.21 10.86 -9.33
C LEU A 12 -9.86 10.92 -7.82
N GLY A 13 -9.84 12.13 -7.25
CA GLY A 13 -9.50 12.32 -5.84
C GLY A 13 -8.00 12.38 -5.52
N ILE A 14 -7.12 12.11 -6.49
CA ILE A 14 -5.66 12.11 -6.33
C ILE A 14 -5.08 13.40 -6.87
N TRP A 15 -4.16 13.98 -6.10
CA TRP A 15 -3.35 15.12 -6.52
C TRP A 15 -2.14 14.65 -7.30
N LEU A 16 -2.07 15.06 -8.55
CA LEU A 16 -0.97 14.83 -9.47
C LEU A 16 -0.15 16.11 -9.60
N SER A 17 1.16 15.96 -9.54
CA SER A 17 2.15 17.02 -9.70
C SER A 17 3.18 16.60 -10.72
N PRO A 18 3.78 17.54 -11.49
CA PRO A 18 4.85 17.22 -12.44
C PRO A 18 6.06 16.54 -11.77
N ARG A 19 6.33 16.88 -10.51
CA ARG A 19 7.35 16.22 -9.69
C ARG A 19 6.72 15.11 -8.87
N CYS A 20 7.27 13.90 -8.97
CA CYS A 20 6.77 12.75 -8.22
C CYS A 20 7.16 12.77 -6.72
N SER A 21 8.10 13.63 -6.32
CA SER A 21 8.55 13.74 -4.91
C SER A 21 7.43 14.15 -3.95
N SER A 22 6.48 14.99 -4.40
CA SER A 22 5.37 15.45 -3.57
C SER A 22 4.18 14.47 -3.50
N LEU A 23 4.17 13.38 -4.27
CA LEU A 23 3.03 12.44 -4.33
C LEU A 23 2.64 11.87 -2.96
N LYS A 24 3.64 11.54 -2.13
CA LYS A 24 3.42 11.01 -0.79
C LYS A 24 2.77 12.04 0.13
N GLU A 25 3.31 13.25 0.16
CA GLU A 25 2.80 14.33 1.00
C GLU A 25 1.40 14.78 0.56
N ASP A 26 1.21 14.91 -0.75
CA ASP A 26 -0.03 15.44 -1.30
C ASP A 26 -1.22 14.49 -1.16
N ASN A 27 -0.97 13.18 -1.05
CA ASN A 27 -2.01 12.17 -1.02
C ASN A 27 -2.00 11.34 0.26
N TYR A 28 -0.90 10.61 0.54
CA TYR A 28 -0.82 9.71 1.70
C TYR A 28 -0.92 10.45 3.02
N VAL A 29 -0.09 11.49 3.22
CA VAL A 29 -0.08 12.24 4.49
C VAL A 29 -1.42 12.92 4.75
N LYS A 30 -2.03 13.50 3.71
CA LYS A 30 -3.38 14.10 3.81
C LYS A 30 -4.44 13.06 4.16
N LEU A 31 -4.40 11.89 3.53
CA LEU A 31 -5.34 10.80 3.82
C LEU A 31 -5.20 10.29 5.26
N ILE A 32 -3.98 10.09 5.74
CA ILE A 32 -3.75 9.68 7.14
C ILE A 32 -4.30 10.70 8.13
N LYS A 33 -4.09 12.00 7.86
CA LYS A 33 -4.64 13.08 8.70
C LYS A 33 -6.16 13.06 8.72
N GLN A 34 -6.79 12.78 7.57
CA GLN A 34 -8.25 12.65 7.49
C GLN A 34 -8.75 11.43 8.27
N ILE A 35 -8.14 10.26 8.06
CA ILE A 35 -8.48 9.02 8.77
C ILE A 35 -8.38 9.25 10.28
N ARG A 36 -7.33 9.92 10.76
CA ARG A 36 -7.16 10.21 12.18
C ARG A 36 -8.35 10.98 12.77
N LYS A 37 -8.77 12.06 12.11
CA LYS A 37 -9.94 12.86 12.52
C LYS A 37 -11.23 12.04 12.49
N GLU A 38 -11.41 11.22 11.46
CA GLU A 38 -12.57 10.33 11.37
C GLU A 38 -12.59 9.33 12.54
N LEU A 39 -11.46 8.69 12.83
CA LEU A 39 -11.36 7.74 13.95
C LEU A 39 -11.61 8.41 15.31
N GLU A 40 -11.17 9.66 15.51
CA GLU A 40 -11.49 10.44 16.71
C GLU A 40 -13.00 10.70 16.85
N LEU A 41 -13.70 10.99 15.75
CA LEU A 41 -15.15 11.14 15.75
C LEU A 41 -15.84 9.81 16.04
N TRP A 42 -15.45 8.74 15.35
CA TRP A 42 -16.01 7.40 15.53
C TRP A 42 -15.72 6.83 16.93
N ALA A 43 -14.63 7.23 17.58
CA ALA A 43 -14.29 6.79 18.93
C ALA A 43 -15.28 7.30 19.99
N LYS A 44 -16.05 8.35 19.69
CA LYS A 44 -17.12 8.86 20.56
C LYS A 44 -18.34 7.92 20.59
N LEU A 45 -18.50 7.06 19.58
CA LEU A 45 -19.56 6.06 19.57
C LEU A 45 -19.19 4.90 20.51
N LYS A 46 -20.18 4.43 21.27
CA LYS A 46 -20.03 3.30 22.20
C LYS A 46 -20.06 1.96 21.44
N LEU A 47 -19.05 1.72 20.61
CA LEU A 47 -18.92 0.48 19.83
C LEU A 47 -18.11 -0.59 20.57
N SER A 48 -18.53 -1.85 20.42
CA SER A 48 -17.74 -3.01 20.86
C SER A 48 -16.39 -3.08 20.12
N ILE A 49 -15.45 -3.88 20.63
CA ILE A 49 -14.14 -4.10 19.97
C ILE A 49 -14.35 -4.61 18.53
N SER A 50 -15.21 -5.61 18.35
CA SER A 50 -15.56 -6.15 17.03
C SER A 50 -16.24 -5.12 16.14
N GLY A 51 -17.11 -4.28 16.69
CA GLY A 51 -17.74 -3.18 15.95
C GLY A 51 -16.73 -2.14 15.46
N ARG A 52 -15.72 -1.82 16.27
CA ARG A 52 -14.63 -0.90 15.86
C ARG A 52 -13.72 -1.50 14.81
N ILE A 53 -13.41 -2.79 14.91
CA ILE A 53 -12.66 -3.50 13.84
C ILE A 53 -13.47 -3.51 12.54
N ALA A 54 -14.77 -3.78 12.59
CA ALA A 54 -15.64 -3.71 11.41
C ALA A 54 -15.66 -2.29 10.82
N MET A 55 -15.71 -1.26 11.66
CA MET A 55 -15.66 0.14 11.20
C MET A 55 -14.36 0.47 10.46
N LEU A 56 -13.21 0.00 10.96
CA LEU A 56 -11.93 0.15 10.26
C LEU A 56 -11.94 -0.54 8.88
N LYS A 57 -12.54 -1.73 8.78
CA LYS A 57 -12.66 -2.46 7.51
C LYS A 57 -13.57 -1.75 6.51
N ILE A 58 -14.66 -1.17 6.97
CA ILE A 58 -15.66 -0.57 6.07
C ILE A 58 -15.23 0.84 5.63
N ASN A 59 -14.65 1.64 6.53
CA ASN A 59 -14.34 3.04 6.24
C ASN A 59 -12.87 3.29 5.88
N THR A 60 -11.94 2.71 6.63
CA THR A 60 -10.52 3.04 6.51
C THR A 60 -9.82 2.21 5.44
N LEU A 61 -10.08 0.90 5.44
CA LEU A 61 -9.45 -0.05 4.52
C LEU A 61 -9.69 0.30 3.03
N PRO A 62 -10.91 0.56 2.54
CA PRO A 62 -11.11 0.87 1.12
C PRO A 62 -10.40 2.16 0.69
N LYS A 63 -10.33 3.19 1.56
CA LYS A 63 -9.60 4.43 1.25
C LYS A 63 -8.09 4.17 1.08
N LEU A 64 -7.52 3.32 1.94
CA LEU A 64 -6.11 2.95 1.85
C LEU A 64 -5.83 2.07 0.63
N ILE A 65 -6.65 1.04 0.39
CA ILE A 65 -6.51 0.16 -0.79
C ILE A 65 -6.57 0.97 -2.08
N TYR A 66 -7.54 1.88 -2.19
CA TYR A 66 -7.65 2.77 -3.35
C TYR A 66 -6.34 3.54 -3.60
N LEU A 67 -5.76 4.10 -2.54
CA LEU A 67 -4.53 4.86 -2.68
C LEU A 67 -3.31 3.98 -2.99
N PHE A 68 -3.21 2.79 -2.37
CA PHE A 68 -2.16 1.81 -2.66
C PHE A 68 -2.19 1.35 -4.12
N GLN A 69 -3.40 1.13 -4.65
CA GLN A 69 -3.57 0.76 -6.05
C GLN A 69 -3.28 1.92 -6.98
N MET A 70 -3.75 3.13 -6.70
CA MET A 70 -3.59 4.22 -7.67
C MET A 70 -2.19 4.86 -7.65
N ILE A 71 -1.50 4.83 -6.50
CA ILE A 71 -0.17 5.42 -6.35
C ILE A 71 0.75 4.41 -5.65
N PRO A 72 1.22 3.37 -6.36
CA PRO A 72 2.09 2.35 -5.78
C PRO A 72 3.52 2.91 -5.62
N ILE A 73 3.71 3.76 -4.60
CA ILE A 73 5.01 4.28 -4.18
C ILE A 73 5.56 3.50 -3.00
N LYS A 74 6.88 3.48 -2.86
CA LYS A 74 7.55 2.79 -1.77
C LYS A 74 7.20 3.40 -0.42
N LEU A 75 6.50 2.63 0.41
CA LEU A 75 6.18 2.99 1.79
C LEU A 75 7.15 2.28 2.74
N GLY A 76 7.72 3.03 3.67
CA GLY A 76 8.61 2.47 4.70
C GLY A 76 7.85 1.79 5.82
N LYS A 77 8.51 0.86 6.53
CA LYS A 77 7.92 0.15 7.69
C LYS A 77 7.34 1.09 8.76
N SER A 78 7.96 2.25 8.96
CA SER A 78 7.48 3.28 9.91
C SER A 78 6.05 3.75 9.61
N PHE A 79 5.68 3.83 8.33
CA PHE A 79 4.32 4.20 7.92
C PHE A 79 3.29 3.17 8.39
N PHE A 80 3.58 1.88 8.18
CA PHE A 80 2.69 0.79 8.59
C PHE A 80 2.63 0.65 10.12
N ILE A 81 3.74 0.89 10.82
CA ILE A 81 3.78 0.94 12.29
C ILE A 81 2.89 2.07 12.82
N GLU A 82 2.95 3.27 12.22
CA GLU A 82 2.08 4.39 12.62
C GLU A 82 0.60 4.08 12.35
N LEU A 83 0.27 3.50 11.20
CA LEU A 83 -1.08 3.05 10.88
C LEU A 83 -1.59 2.00 11.87
N ASN A 84 -0.77 1.00 12.21
CA ASN A 84 -1.09 -0.03 13.21
C ASN A 84 -1.30 0.59 14.59
N LYS A 85 -0.48 1.57 14.98
CA LYS A 85 -0.64 2.30 16.24
C LYS A 85 -1.97 3.06 16.28
N MET A 86 -2.32 3.75 15.20
CA MET A 86 -3.58 4.49 15.09
C MET A 86 -4.80 3.56 15.14
N ALA A 87 -4.77 2.45 14.40
CA ALA A 87 -5.81 1.42 14.43
C ALA A 87 -5.94 0.80 15.84
N SER A 88 -4.82 0.49 16.50
CA SER A 88 -4.79 -0.03 17.87
C SER A 88 -5.42 0.97 18.85
N ASN A 89 -5.02 2.24 18.79
CA ASN A 89 -5.60 3.28 19.65
C ASN A 89 -7.11 3.37 19.49
N PHE A 90 -7.61 3.29 18.26
CA PHE A 90 -9.04 3.27 18.00
C PHE A 90 -9.74 2.01 18.56
N VAL A 91 -9.17 0.83 18.32
CA VAL A 91 -9.69 -0.47 18.79
C VAL A 91 -9.64 -0.64 20.30
N TRP A 92 -8.79 0.12 21.01
CA TRP A 92 -8.70 0.10 22.48
C TRP A 92 -9.20 1.38 23.16
N LEU A 93 -9.72 2.36 22.41
CA LEU A 93 -10.09 3.71 22.92
C LEU A 93 -8.95 4.36 23.72
N GLY A 94 -7.72 4.27 23.22
CA GLY A 94 -6.52 4.78 23.91
C GLY A 94 -6.08 3.98 25.13
N LYS A 95 -6.81 2.91 25.51
CA LYS A 95 -6.39 1.99 26.59
C LYS A 95 -5.27 1.06 26.11
N ARG A 96 -4.56 0.46 27.07
CA ARG A 96 -3.51 -0.52 26.78
C ARG A 96 -4.09 -1.74 26.05
N PRO A 97 -3.54 -2.14 24.89
CA PRO A 97 -3.95 -3.35 24.18
C PRO A 97 -3.83 -4.61 25.03
N ARG A 98 -4.86 -5.45 25.05
CA ARG A 98 -4.83 -6.74 25.77
C ARG A 98 -4.38 -7.92 24.90
N ILE A 99 -4.48 -7.78 23.58
CA ILE A 99 -4.13 -8.82 22.60
C ILE A 99 -2.96 -8.31 21.75
N LYS A 100 -2.00 -9.20 21.45
CA LYS A 100 -0.86 -8.86 20.57
C LYS A 100 -1.37 -8.52 19.16
N MET A 101 -0.74 -7.55 18.50
CA MET A 101 -1.16 -7.07 17.17
C MET A 101 -1.30 -8.20 16.15
N LYS A 102 -0.32 -9.12 16.09
CA LYS A 102 -0.37 -10.29 15.18
C LYS A 102 -1.62 -11.16 15.40
N GLN A 103 -1.98 -11.44 16.66
CA GLN A 103 -3.19 -12.21 17.00
C GLN A 103 -4.47 -11.42 16.69
N LEU A 104 -4.44 -10.11 16.88
CA LEU A 104 -5.55 -9.22 16.54
C LEU A 104 -5.84 -9.19 15.03
N GLN A 105 -4.77 -9.25 14.22
CA GLN A 105 -4.83 -9.28 12.75
C GLN A 105 -5.12 -10.66 12.16
N ASP A 106 -4.89 -11.72 12.94
CA ASP A 106 -5.13 -13.07 12.47
C ASP A 106 -6.62 -13.32 12.14
N ASN A 107 -6.87 -14.28 11.25
CA ASN A 107 -8.18 -14.70 10.81
C ASN A 107 -9.01 -15.28 11.97
N ARG A 108 -10.33 -15.08 11.88
CA ARG A 108 -11.28 -15.61 12.88
C ARG A 108 -11.25 -17.13 12.97
N SER A 109 -10.99 -17.83 11.87
CA SER A 109 -10.85 -19.29 11.85
C SER A 109 -9.65 -19.79 12.68
N ARG A 110 -8.63 -18.96 12.90
CA ARG A 110 -7.45 -19.25 13.71
C ARG A 110 -7.51 -18.60 15.11
N GLY A 111 -8.71 -18.16 15.53
CA GLY A 111 -8.91 -17.52 16.84
C GLY A 111 -8.52 -16.03 16.91
N GLY A 112 -8.21 -15.40 15.77
CA GLY A 112 -7.97 -13.96 15.70
C GLY A 112 -9.25 -13.13 15.59
N LEU A 113 -9.11 -11.80 15.58
CA LEU A 113 -10.26 -10.88 15.42
C LEU A 113 -10.37 -10.30 14.01
N GLY A 114 -9.38 -10.58 13.15
CA GLY A 114 -9.33 -10.22 11.75
C GLY A 114 -9.13 -8.72 11.51
N LEU A 115 -8.40 -8.01 12.36
CA LEU A 115 -8.01 -6.62 12.06
C LEU A 115 -7.19 -6.56 10.75
N PRO A 116 -7.39 -5.55 9.87
CA PRO A 116 -6.58 -5.45 8.67
C PRO A 116 -5.08 -5.32 8.95
N GLU A 117 -4.28 -6.08 8.22
CA GLU A 117 -2.83 -5.94 8.16
C GLU A 117 -2.43 -5.04 7.00
N TRP A 118 -2.22 -3.75 7.28
CA TRP A 118 -2.09 -2.71 6.26
C TRP A 118 -0.93 -2.95 5.28
N GLU A 119 0.19 -3.49 5.77
CA GLU A 119 1.36 -3.79 4.94
C GLU A 119 1.07 -4.91 3.94
N LEU A 120 0.35 -5.95 4.38
CA LEU A 120 -0.06 -7.05 3.51
C LEU A 120 -1.05 -6.57 2.42
N TYR A 121 -2.01 -5.72 2.78
CA TYR A 121 -2.92 -5.11 1.80
C TYR A 121 -2.18 -4.23 0.79
N TYR A 122 -1.19 -3.46 1.24
CA TYR A 122 -0.34 -2.67 0.35
C TYR A 122 0.45 -3.55 -0.61
N GLN A 123 1.10 -4.61 -0.11
CA GLN A 123 1.83 -5.57 -0.94
C GLN A 123 0.90 -6.22 -1.97
N ALA A 124 -0.28 -6.67 -1.56
CA ALA A 124 -1.27 -7.25 -2.47
C ALA A 124 -1.73 -6.26 -3.56
N ALA A 125 -1.98 -5.00 -3.21
CA ALA A 125 -2.34 -3.95 -4.16
C ALA A 125 -1.23 -3.69 -5.20
N VAL A 126 0.01 -3.63 -4.74
CA VAL A 126 1.20 -3.51 -5.60
C VAL A 126 1.35 -4.72 -6.52
N LEU A 127 1.22 -5.93 -6.00
CA LEU A 127 1.33 -7.15 -6.80
C LEU A 127 0.22 -7.28 -7.84
N SER A 128 -0.96 -6.68 -7.62
CA SER A 128 -2.03 -6.65 -8.63
C SER A 128 -1.58 -5.96 -9.92
N TRP A 129 -0.80 -4.88 -9.82
CA TRP A 129 -0.23 -4.22 -11.00
C TRP A 129 0.71 -5.16 -11.76
N ILE A 130 1.57 -5.86 -11.04
CA ILE A 130 2.56 -6.76 -11.63
C ILE A 130 1.87 -7.93 -12.34
N LYS A 131 0.80 -8.47 -11.75
CA LYS A 131 -0.03 -9.49 -12.37
C LYS A 131 -0.61 -9.03 -13.72
N ASP A 132 -1.11 -7.80 -13.80
CA ASP A 132 -1.69 -7.27 -15.02
C ASP A 132 -0.64 -6.91 -16.06
N TRP A 133 0.51 -6.42 -15.61
CA TRP A 133 1.71 -6.19 -16.41
C TRP A 133 2.12 -7.47 -17.13
N VAL A 134 2.42 -8.55 -16.39
CA VAL A 134 2.93 -9.83 -16.95
C VAL A 134 2.02 -10.42 -18.03
N LYS A 135 0.72 -10.13 -18.01
CA LYS A 135 -0.23 -10.65 -19.00
C LYS A 135 -0.12 -9.99 -20.38
N LEU A 136 0.51 -8.82 -20.50
CA LEU A 136 0.71 -8.12 -21.77
C LEU A 136 -0.58 -7.84 -22.59
N ARG A 137 -1.75 -7.84 -21.95
CA ARG A 137 -3.04 -7.75 -22.66
C ARG A 137 -3.35 -6.34 -23.18
N TYR A 138 -2.94 -5.30 -22.44
CA TYR A 138 -3.33 -3.92 -22.72
C TYR A 138 -2.33 -3.21 -23.66
N LYS A 139 -2.32 -3.61 -24.93
CA LYS A 139 -1.36 -3.12 -25.94
C LYS A 139 -1.24 -1.58 -25.99
N ARG A 140 -2.35 -0.83 -25.91
CA ARG A 140 -2.33 0.64 -25.92
C ARG A 140 -1.51 1.23 -24.76
N ILE A 141 -1.72 0.70 -23.55
CA ILE A 141 -1.00 1.16 -22.34
C ILE A 141 0.48 0.79 -22.48
N LEU A 142 0.76 -0.44 -22.92
CA LEU A 142 2.13 -0.93 -23.15
C LEU A 142 2.87 -0.09 -24.21
N THR A 143 2.19 0.38 -25.25
CA THR A 143 2.77 1.29 -26.25
C THR A 143 3.11 2.65 -25.66
N LEU A 144 2.21 3.24 -24.86
CA LEU A 144 2.47 4.51 -24.15
C LEU A 144 3.62 4.38 -23.15
N GLU A 145 3.79 3.19 -22.61
CA GLU A 145 4.87 2.81 -21.72
C GLU A 145 6.19 2.55 -22.46
N GLY A 146 6.19 2.34 -23.78
CA GLY A 146 7.43 2.09 -24.54
C GLY A 146 7.95 0.65 -24.38
N HIS A 147 7.04 -0.32 -24.35
CA HIS A 147 7.30 -1.75 -24.22
C HIS A 147 8.24 -2.35 -25.31
N ASP A 148 8.46 -1.66 -26.43
CA ASP A 148 9.17 -2.20 -27.60
C ASP A 148 10.71 -2.28 -27.45
N LEU A 149 11.28 -1.81 -26.34
CA LEU A 149 12.74 -1.63 -26.14
C LEU A 149 13.40 -2.67 -25.21
N ILE A 150 12.82 -3.88 -25.07
CA ILE A 150 12.96 -4.86 -23.96
C ILE A 150 11.78 -4.66 -23.01
N GLY A 151 10.72 -5.44 -23.23
CA GLY A 151 9.49 -5.36 -22.46
C GLY A 151 9.78 -5.41 -20.96
N TRP A 152 9.21 -4.49 -20.20
CA TRP A 152 9.58 -4.22 -18.80
C TRP A 152 9.48 -5.43 -17.85
N HIS A 153 8.72 -6.45 -18.23
CA HIS A 153 8.62 -7.74 -17.55
C HIS A 153 9.96 -8.44 -17.43
N ALA A 154 10.90 -8.18 -18.35
CA ALA A 154 12.27 -8.67 -18.25
C ALA A 154 12.93 -8.25 -16.92
N PHE A 155 12.66 -7.03 -16.42
CA PHE A 155 13.21 -6.54 -15.14
C PHE A 155 12.72 -7.28 -13.90
N LEU A 156 11.64 -8.06 -14.02
CA LEU A 156 11.17 -8.93 -12.94
C LEU A 156 12.08 -10.15 -12.76
N TRP A 157 12.73 -10.58 -13.85
CA TRP A 157 13.56 -11.79 -13.91
C TRP A 157 15.06 -11.49 -14.04
N GLU A 158 15.43 -10.34 -14.59
CA GLU A 158 16.82 -9.92 -14.71
C GLU A 158 17.37 -9.47 -13.35
N ASN A 159 18.49 -10.10 -12.95
CA ASN A 159 19.32 -9.60 -11.87
C ASN A 159 19.91 -8.25 -12.28
N LYS A 160 19.90 -7.28 -11.35
CA LYS A 160 20.27 -5.86 -11.54
C LYS A 160 21.45 -5.70 -12.51
N SER A 161 21.17 -5.61 -13.80
CA SER A 161 22.16 -5.23 -14.79
C SER A 161 22.38 -3.73 -14.62
N ASN A 162 23.65 -3.30 -14.53
CA ASN A 162 23.99 -1.88 -14.40
C ASN A 162 23.52 -1.03 -15.60
N VAL A 163 23.05 -1.69 -16.66
CA VAL A 163 22.62 -1.13 -17.94
C VAL A 163 21.30 -0.35 -17.83
N HIS A 164 20.44 -0.62 -16.84
CA HIS A 164 19.09 -0.04 -16.76
C HIS A 164 18.79 0.67 -15.43
N THR A 165 19.77 1.40 -14.89
CA THR A 165 19.58 2.22 -13.67
C THR A 165 18.46 3.26 -13.81
N TYR A 166 18.28 3.85 -15.00
CA TYR A 166 17.19 4.78 -15.32
C TYR A 166 15.79 4.18 -15.03
N PHE A 167 15.60 2.88 -15.30
CA PHE A 167 14.30 2.24 -15.09
C PHE A 167 13.88 2.23 -13.61
N ASN A 168 14.86 2.06 -12.71
CA ASN A 168 14.68 2.08 -11.27
C ASN A 168 14.62 3.50 -10.69
N GLN A 169 14.93 4.55 -11.46
CA GLN A 169 14.82 5.94 -10.98
C GLN A 169 13.36 6.41 -10.91
N HIS A 170 12.44 5.73 -11.60
CA HIS A 170 11.02 6.07 -11.53
C HIS A 170 10.38 5.51 -10.24
N LEU A 171 9.90 6.41 -9.38
CA LEU A 171 9.38 6.08 -8.03
C LEU A 171 8.35 4.95 -7.99
N ILE A 172 7.45 4.90 -8.98
CA ILE A 172 6.44 3.83 -9.07
C ILE A 172 7.08 2.49 -9.47
N ARG A 173 7.99 2.48 -10.44
CA ARG A 173 8.59 1.23 -10.95
C ARG A 173 9.52 0.61 -9.91
N ASP A 174 10.30 1.43 -9.22
CA ASP A 174 11.15 1.00 -8.10
C ASP A 174 10.32 0.32 -7.00
N SER A 175 9.17 0.92 -6.65
CA SER A 175 8.26 0.37 -5.66
C SER A 175 7.76 -1.02 -6.06
N LEU A 176 7.23 -1.16 -7.28
CA LEU A 176 6.69 -2.42 -7.79
C LEU A 176 7.76 -3.52 -7.83
N ILE A 177 8.94 -3.24 -8.39
CA ILE A 177 10.04 -4.21 -8.49
C ILE A 177 10.57 -4.59 -7.11
N THR A 178 10.73 -3.63 -6.20
CA THR A 178 11.21 -3.90 -4.84
C THR A 178 10.23 -4.83 -4.11
N THR A 179 8.93 -4.50 -4.14
CA THR A 179 7.91 -5.33 -3.49
C THR A 179 7.81 -6.72 -4.12
N TRP A 180 7.95 -6.84 -5.45
CA TRP A 180 8.05 -8.14 -6.12
C TRP A 180 9.21 -8.98 -5.58
N LYS A 181 10.41 -8.42 -5.56
CA LYS A 181 11.62 -9.12 -5.11
C LYS A 181 11.54 -9.52 -3.64
N GLU A 182 10.96 -8.68 -2.80
CA GLU A 182 10.70 -9.00 -1.39
C GLU A 182 9.75 -10.20 -1.24
N ASN A 183 8.62 -10.20 -1.97
CA ASN A 183 7.65 -11.29 -1.93
C ASN A 183 8.20 -12.58 -2.56
N GLN A 184 8.97 -12.49 -3.65
CA GLN A 184 9.62 -13.63 -4.28
C GLN A 184 10.61 -14.30 -3.31
N ARG A 185 11.41 -13.51 -2.58
CA ARG A 185 12.32 -14.05 -1.55
C ARG A 185 11.55 -14.72 -0.42
N GLN A 186 10.46 -14.12 0.07
CA GLN A 186 9.62 -14.72 1.10
C GLN A 186 8.99 -16.04 0.65
N ALA A 187 8.59 -16.14 -0.62
CA ALA A 187 8.04 -17.37 -1.18
C ALA A 187 9.10 -18.48 -1.32
N LEU A 188 10.33 -18.14 -1.72
CA LEU A 188 11.43 -19.10 -1.95
C LEU A 188 12.10 -19.57 -0.66
N TYR A 189 12.32 -18.68 0.31
CA TYR A 189 13.09 -18.97 1.53
C TYR A 189 12.22 -19.11 2.78
N GLY A 190 10.89 -19.03 2.63
CA GLY A 190 9.96 -18.98 3.74
C GLY A 190 10.03 -17.68 4.52
N ASN A 191 8.98 -17.40 5.30
CA ASN A 191 8.90 -16.19 6.10
C ASN A 191 9.72 -16.39 7.40
N PRO A 192 10.85 -15.70 7.63
CA PRO A 192 11.69 -15.96 8.80
C PRO A 192 10.96 -15.67 10.12
N THR A 193 9.83 -14.96 10.08
CA THR A 193 9.01 -14.65 11.25
C THR A 193 7.92 -15.68 11.58
N MET A 194 7.71 -16.70 10.73
CA MET A 194 6.78 -17.80 11.00
C MET A 194 7.49 -19.11 11.39
N ALA A 195 8.79 -19.23 11.15
CA ALA A 195 9.58 -20.41 11.49
C ALA A 195 9.99 -20.53 12.97
N VAL A 196 9.66 -19.54 13.82
CA VAL A 196 10.04 -19.52 15.24
C VAL A 196 8.94 -20.07 16.16
N ASN A 197 7.78 -20.45 15.62
CA ASN A 197 6.67 -20.99 16.40
C ASN A 197 6.14 -22.32 15.82
N GLN A 198 7.05 -23.27 15.57
CA GLN A 198 6.73 -24.69 15.50
C GLN A 198 7.43 -25.41 16.65
#